data_AF-A0A8I1PR59-F1
#
_entry.id   AF-A0A8I1PR59-F1
#
_cell.length_a   1.000
_cell.length_b   1.000
_cell.length_c   1.000
_cell.angle_alpha   90.00
_cell.angle_beta   90.00
_cell.angle_gamma   90.00
#
_symmetry.space_group_name_H-M   'P 1'
#
loop_
_entity.id
_entity.type
_entity.pdbx_description
1 polymer ?
#
loop_
_entity_poly.entity_id
_entity_poly.type
_entity_poly.pdbx_seq_one_letter_code
_entity_poly.pdbx_strand_id
1 'polypeptide(L)'
;ADVGIAFGSGADIAIESADVVILNQRLGAVLEAYAVSRNSYRKIVQNVSLAFLFNGIGIPAAATGLIYPIWGMVAMAASVTAIFINSLWGRGDYFFEAIRAVGHAPQMPSRATAS
;
A
#
# COMPACT_ATOMS: atom_id res chain seq x y z
N ALA A 1 1.11 -3.47 -23.86
CA ALA A 1 0.27 -3.36 -22.65
C ALA A 1 1.09 -2.59 -21.63
N ASP A 2 0.50 -1.60 -20.95
CA ASP A 2 1.22 -0.74 -20.01
C ASP A 2 1.40 -1.38 -18.62
N VAL A 3 0.68 -2.48 -18.35
CA VAL A 3 0.78 -3.30 -17.15
C VAL A 3 0.58 -4.76 -17.54
N GLY A 4 1.55 -5.62 -17.27
CA GLY A 4 1.47 -7.07 -17.46
C GLY A 4 0.81 -7.76 -16.27
N ILE A 5 -0.21 -8.59 -16.50
CA ILE A 5 -0.89 -9.37 -15.45
C ILE A 5 -0.69 -10.85 -15.73
N ALA A 6 -0.13 -11.57 -14.77
CA ALA A 6 0.02 -13.02 -14.82
C ALA A 6 -0.83 -13.70 -13.74
N PHE A 7 -1.31 -14.90 -14.04
CA PHE A 7 -1.89 -15.79 -13.03
C PHE A 7 -0.81 -16.68 -12.45
N GLY A 8 -0.88 -16.97 -11.15
CA GLY A 8 0.10 -17.83 -10.45
C GLY A 8 0.14 -19.28 -10.94
N SER A 9 -0.82 -19.70 -11.77
CA SER A 9 -0.80 -20.99 -12.49
C SER A 9 -0.33 -20.87 -13.95
N GLY A 10 0.13 -19.70 -14.38
CA GLY A 10 0.68 -19.46 -15.72
C GLY A 10 2.12 -19.98 -15.86
N ALA A 11 2.68 -19.84 -17.06
CA ALA A 11 4.08 -20.19 -17.31
C ALA A 11 5.03 -19.29 -16.50
N ASP A 12 6.13 -19.84 -15.97
CA ASP A 12 7.10 -19.09 -15.15
C ASP A 12 7.61 -17.82 -15.86
N ILE A 13 7.87 -17.91 -17.17
CA ILE A 13 8.32 -16.75 -17.97
C ILE A 13 7.27 -15.63 -17.97
N ALA A 14 5.98 -15.97 -17.97
CA ALA A 14 4.90 -15.00 -17.92
C ALA A 14 4.76 -14.38 -16.51
N ILE A 15 5.03 -15.16 -15.46
CA ILE A 15 5.02 -14.69 -14.07
C ILE A 15 6.20 -13.74 -13.81
N GLU A 16 7.40 -14.08 -14.27
CA GLU A 16 8.61 -13.28 -14.08
C GLU A 16 8.55 -11.93 -14.82
N SER A 17 7.84 -11.88 -15.94
CA SER A 17 7.71 -10.68 -16.77
C SER A 17 6.52 -9.79 -16.41
N ALA A 18 5.69 -10.17 -15.43
CA ALA A 18 4.45 -9.46 -15.10
C ALA A 18 4.61 -8.48 -13.93
N ASP A 19 4.00 -7.29 -14.05
CA ASP A 19 3.96 -6.28 -12.99
C ASP A 19 3.03 -6.67 -11.83
N VAL A 20 2.00 -7.49 -12.12
CA VAL A 20 1.02 -7.95 -11.15
C VAL A 20 0.78 -9.45 -11.31
N VAL A 21 1.00 -10.21 -10.23
CA VAL A 21 0.76 -11.65 -10.18
C VAL A 21 -0.48 -11.95 -9.34
N ILE A 22 -1.48 -12.59 -9.95
CA ILE A 22 -2.72 -12.99 -9.28
C ILE A 22 -2.59 -14.44 -8.83
N LEU A 23 -2.48 -14.63 -7.51
CA LEU A 23 -2.28 -15.95 -6.90
C LEU A 23 -3.54 -16.82 -6.89
N ASN A 24 -4.73 -16.23 -7.01
CA ASN A 24 -5.99 -16.94 -7.05
C ASN A 24 -6.53 -17.08 -8.49
N GLN A 25 -7.26 -18.15 -8.80
CA GLN A 25 -7.87 -18.31 -10.13
C GLN A 25 -9.18 -17.51 -10.31
N ARG A 26 -9.31 -16.38 -9.60
CA ARG A 26 -10.50 -15.55 -9.63
C ARG A 26 -10.22 -14.30 -10.45
N LEU A 27 -10.85 -14.18 -11.62
CA LEU A 27 -10.82 -12.97 -12.45
C LEU A 27 -11.23 -11.71 -11.65
N GLY A 28 -12.08 -11.86 -10.63
CA GLY A 28 -12.46 -10.77 -9.73
C GLY A 28 -11.29 -10.15 -8.94
N ALA A 29 -10.17 -10.86 -8.76
CA ALA A 29 -8.99 -10.30 -8.10
C ALA A 29 -8.30 -9.21 -8.93
N VAL A 30 -8.44 -9.23 -10.27
CA VAL A 30 -7.99 -8.14 -11.15
C VAL A 30 -8.75 -6.85 -10.80
N LEU A 31 -10.07 -6.95 -10.63
CA LEU A 31 -10.92 -5.81 -10.29
C LEU A 31 -10.62 -5.27 -8.89
N GLU A 32 -10.32 -6.16 -7.93
CA GLU A 32 -9.93 -5.78 -6.58
C GLU A 32 -8.58 -5.04 -6.56
N ALA A 33 -7.58 -5.57 -7.27
CA ALA A 33 -6.28 -4.91 -7.44
C ALA A 33 -6.43 -3.52 -8.10
N TYR A 34 -7.30 -3.41 -9.13
CA TYR A 34 -7.62 -2.15 -9.77
C TYR A 34 -8.28 -1.15 -8.80
N ALA A 35 -9.26 -1.60 -8.01
CA ALA A 35 -9.94 -0.76 -7.03
C ALA A 35 -8.98 -0.23 -5.95
N VAL A 36 -8.08 -1.07 -5.45
CA VAL A 36 -7.05 -0.68 -4.48
C VAL A 36 -6.10 0.35 -5.10
N SER A 37 -5.58 0.08 -6.30
CA SER A 37 -4.70 1.01 -7.03
C SER A 37 -5.37 2.36 -7.23
N ARG A 38 -6.65 2.38 -7.64
CA ARG A 38 -7.40 3.62 -7.86
C ARG A 38 -7.60 4.43 -6.57
N ASN A 39 -7.83 3.75 -5.45
CA ASN A 39 -7.94 4.41 -4.15
C ASN A 39 -6.60 5.01 -3.71
N SER A 40 -5.50 4.27 -3.88
CA SER A 40 -4.14 4.75 -3.61
C SER A 40 -3.79 5.95 -4.47
N TYR A 41 -4.10 5.91 -5.76
CA TYR A 41 -3.87 7.03 -6.68
C TYR A 41 -4.62 8.29 -6.26
N ARG A 42 -5.90 8.16 -5.85
CA ARG A 42 -6.67 9.30 -5.32
C ARG A 42 -6.01 9.93 -4.10
N LYS A 43 -5.50 9.13 -3.16
CA LYS A 43 -4.79 9.64 -1.98
C LYS A 43 -3.48 10.34 -2.36
N ILE A 44 -2.73 9.80 -3.32
CA ILE A 44 -1.51 10.42 -3.85
C ILE A 44 -1.83 11.78 -4.44
N VAL A 45 -2.83 11.85 -5.33
CA VAL A 45 -3.24 13.13 -5.96
C VAL A 45 -3.67 14.15 -4.91
N GLN A 46 -4.48 13.76 -3.91
CA GLN A 46 -4.87 14.65 -2.82
C GLN A 46 -3.67 15.20 -2.05
N ASN A 47 -2.71 14.33 -1.70
CA ASN A 47 -1.51 14.73 -0.97
C ASN A 47 -0.64 15.70 -1.79
N VAL A 48 -0.46 15.41 -3.08
CA VAL A 48 0.30 16.27 -4.00
C VAL A 48 -0.40 17.62 -4.21
N SER A 49 -1.72 17.63 -4.39
CA SER A 49 -2.49 18.87 -4.53
C SER A 49 -2.42 19.73 -3.26
N LEU A 50 -2.54 19.13 -2.08
CA LEU A 50 -2.39 19.83 -0.80
C LEU A 50 -0.98 20.40 -0.65
N ALA A 51 0.06 19.64 -0.99
CA ALA A 51 1.43 20.12 -0.97
C ALA A 51 1.63 21.31 -1.93
N PHE A 52 1.07 21.24 -3.14
CA PHE A 52 1.13 22.35 -4.10
C PHE A 52 0.39 23.60 -3.60
N LEU A 53 -0.79 23.45 -3.02
CA LEU A 53 -1.55 24.55 -2.42
C LEU A 53 -0.80 25.17 -1.24
N PHE A 54 -0.26 24.35 -0.34
CA PHE A 54 0.50 24.82 0.81
C PHE A 54 1.76 25.57 0.40
N ASN A 55 2.52 25.04 -0.54
CA ASN A 55 3.72 25.72 -1.03
C ASN A 55 3.35 26.96 -1.85
N GLY A 56 2.33 26.85 -2.72
CA GLY A 56 1.87 27.94 -3.58
C GLY A 56 1.28 29.13 -2.84
N ILE A 57 0.63 28.91 -1.69
CA ILE A 57 0.13 29.99 -0.81
C ILE A 57 1.19 30.38 0.24
N GLY A 58 1.88 29.39 0.80
CA GLY A 58 2.87 29.58 1.87
C GLY A 58 4.09 30.38 1.42
N ILE A 59 4.58 30.17 0.20
CA ILE A 59 5.75 30.92 -0.32
C ILE A 59 5.41 32.42 -0.48
N PRO A 60 4.32 32.83 -1.18
CA PRO A 60 3.90 34.22 -1.23
C PRO A 60 3.55 34.80 0.14
N ALA A 61 2.84 34.05 0.99
CA ALA A 61 2.46 34.53 2.32
C ALA A 61 3.69 34.78 3.20
N ALA A 62 4.70 33.91 3.15
CA ALA A 62 6.00 34.11 3.80
C ALA A 62 6.74 35.33 3.24
N ALA A 63 6.68 35.52 1.92
CA ALA A 63 7.27 36.69 1.27
C ALA A 63 6.57 38.01 1.67
N THR A 64 5.25 37.98 1.93
CA THR A 64 4.48 39.12 2.46
C THR A 64 4.58 39.31 3.98
N GLY A 65 5.13 38.33 4.71
CA GLY A 65 5.35 38.39 6.16
C GLY A 65 4.11 38.18 7.06
N LEU A 66 2.94 37.80 6.51
CA LEU A 66 1.68 37.70 7.29
C LEU A 66 1.45 36.35 7.99
N ILE A 67 2.04 35.25 7.50
CA ILE A 67 1.81 33.89 8.05
C ILE A 67 3.13 33.11 8.00
N TYR A 68 3.55 32.52 9.12
CA TYR A 68 4.68 31.59 9.13
C TYR A 68 4.25 30.23 8.55
N PRO A 69 4.78 29.80 7.39
CA PRO A 69 4.42 28.52 6.75
C PRO A 69 4.66 27.29 7.65
N ILE A 70 5.48 27.47 8.69
CA ILE A 70 5.86 26.46 9.66
C ILE A 70 4.65 25.77 10.30
N TRP A 71 3.58 26.51 10.62
CA TRP A 71 2.41 25.95 11.30
C TRP A 71 1.60 25.03 10.40
N GLY A 72 1.55 25.34 9.09
CA GLY A 72 0.94 24.48 8.09
C GLY A 72 1.69 23.16 7.90
N MET A 73 3.02 23.23 7.82
CA MET A 73 3.87 22.04 7.73
C MET A 73 3.77 21.17 8.99
N VAL A 74 3.71 21.77 10.18
CA VAL A 74 3.54 21.06 11.45
C VAL A 74 2.17 20.36 11.50
N ALA A 75 1.09 21.03 11.11
CA ALA A 75 -0.25 20.43 11.09
C ALA A 75 -0.35 19.27 10.09
N MET A 76 0.29 19.40 8.92
CA MET A 76 0.34 18.33 7.91
C MET A 76 1.15 17.13 8.41
N ALA A 77 2.34 17.35 8.96
CA ALA A 77 3.18 16.30 9.53
C ALA A 77 2.45 15.57 10.66
N ALA A 78 1.84 16.32 11.60
CA ALA A 78 1.07 15.74 12.71
C ALA A 78 -0.10 14.88 12.21
N SER A 79 -0.83 15.34 11.19
CA SER A 79 -1.97 14.59 10.64
C SER A 79 -1.53 13.29 9.95
N VAL A 80 -0.45 13.32 9.16
CA VAL A 80 0.09 12.12 8.49
C VAL A 80 0.59 11.11 9.53
N THR A 81 1.33 11.57 10.54
CA THR A 81 1.81 10.72 11.64
C THR A 81 0.65 10.09 12.41
N ALA A 82 -0.41 10.86 12.72
CA ALA A 82 -1.59 10.35 13.40
C ALA A 82 -2.32 9.27 12.58
N ILE A 83 -2.51 9.49 11.27
CA ILE A 83 -3.14 8.50 10.38
C ILE A 83 -2.28 7.24 10.27
N PHE A 84 -0.96 7.38 10.18
CA PHE A 84 -0.02 6.25 10.12
C PHE A 84 -0.10 5.39 11.39
N ILE A 85 -0.05 6.02 12.57
CA ILE A 85 -0.18 5.34 13.87
C ILE A 85 -1.53 4.63 13.95
N ASN A 86 -2.61 5.31 13.59
CA ASN A 86 -3.96 4.73 13.59
C ASN A 86 -4.09 3.54 12.63
N SER A 87 -3.41 3.59 11.48
CA SER A 87 -3.41 2.50 10.48
C SER A 87 -2.63 1.27 10.94
N LEU A 88 -1.57 1.42 11.73
CA LEU A 88 -0.85 0.29 12.33
C LEU A 88 -1.68 -0.35 13.44
N TRP A 89 -2.31 0.49 14.27
CA TRP A 89 -3.06 0.02 15.43
C TRP A 89 -4.34 -0.72 15.03
N GLY A 90 -5.00 -0.29 13.96
CA GLY A 90 -6.25 -0.92 13.48
C GLY A 90 -6.12 -2.35 12.94
N ARG A 91 -4.89 -2.90 12.78
CA ARG A 91 -4.63 -4.30 12.35
C ARG A 91 -3.54 -4.99 13.16
N GLY A 92 -3.25 -4.52 14.37
CA GLY A 92 -2.16 -5.05 15.20
C GLY A 92 -2.21 -6.57 15.38
N ASP A 93 -3.41 -7.13 15.58
CA ASP A 93 -3.60 -8.54 15.86
C ASP A 93 -3.11 -9.45 14.70
N TYR A 94 -3.39 -9.09 13.44
CA TYR A 94 -2.95 -9.86 12.28
C TYR A 94 -1.44 -9.82 12.05
N PHE A 95 -0.80 -8.69 12.36
CA PHE A 95 0.65 -8.53 12.22
C PHE A 95 1.40 -9.39 13.24
N PHE A 96 0.94 -9.40 14.50
CA PHE A 96 1.52 -10.23 15.54
C PHE A 96 1.26 -11.73 15.32
N GLU A 97 0.09 -12.10 14.79
CA GLU A 97 -0.19 -13.48 14.38
C GLU A 97 0.72 -13.93 13.22
N ALA A 98 0.94 -13.10 12.20
CA ALA A 98 1.83 -13.42 11.09
C ALA A 98 3.29 -13.61 11.52
N ILE A 99 3.79 -12.77 12.44
CA ILE A 99 5.14 -12.92 12.99
C ILE A 99 5.26 -14.21 13.83
N ARG A 100 4.24 -14.54 14.63
CA ARG A 100 4.21 -15.78 15.41
C ARG A 100 4.09 -17.03 14.53
N ALA A 101 3.45 -16.91 13.36
CA ALA A 101 3.30 -18.00 12.40
C ALA A 101 4.63 -18.38 11.71
N VAL A 102 5.60 -17.46 11.60
CA VAL A 102 6.92 -17.68 10.95
C VAL A 102 7.82 -18.70 11.69
N GLY A 103 7.38 -19.31 12.78
CA GLY A 103 8.08 -20.42 13.46
C GLY A 103 7.49 -21.81 13.24
N HIS A 104 6.31 -21.94 12.62
CA HIS A 104 5.64 -23.24 12.47
C HIS A 104 5.96 -23.83 11.10
N ALA A 105 6.89 -24.78 11.06
CA ALA A 105 7.13 -25.58 9.87
C ALA A 105 5.80 -26.23 9.41
N PRO A 106 5.44 -26.17 8.12
CA PRO A 106 4.28 -26.91 7.61
C PRO A 106 4.51 -28.38 7.93
N GLN A 107 3.62 -28.98 8.72
CA GLN A 107 3.63 -30.43 8.92
C GLN A 107 3.27 -31.05 7.57
N MET A 108 4.28 -31.44 6.79
CA MET A 108 4.06 -32.21 5.58
C MET A 108 3.43 -33.54 6.00
N PRO A 109 2.23 -33.89 5.49
CA PRO A 109 1.65 -35.19 5.77
C PRO A 109 2.63 -36.27 5.35
N SER A 110 3.04 -37.09 6.31
CA SER A 110 3.85 -38.26 6.06
C SER A 110 3.16 -39.08 4.97
N ARG A 111 3.86 -39.30 3.86
CA ARG A 111 3.46 -40.33 2.91
C ARG A 111 3.44 -41.63 3.68
N ALA A 112 2.22 -42.03 4.07
CA ALA A 112 1.95 -43.37 4.53
C ALA A 112 2.49 -44.32 3.48
N THR A 113 3.41 -45.16 3.95
CA THR A 113 3.91 -46.38 3.34
C THR A 113 2.79 -47.10 2.58
N ALA A 114 2.84 -47.06 1.25
CA ALA A 114 2.19 -48.07 0.43
C ALA A 114 3.17 -49.24 0.31
N SER A 115 3.01 -50.20 1.23
CA SER A 115 3.49 -51.58 1.09
C SER A 115 2.63 -52.33 0.09
#